data_AF-A0A836X0W2-F1
#
_entry.id   AF-A0A836X0W2-F1
#
_cell.length_a   1.000
_cell.length_b   1.000
_cell.length_c   1.000
_cell.angle_alpha   90.00
_cell.angle_beta   90.00
_cell.angle_gamma   90.00
#
_symmetry.space_group_name_H-M   'P 1'
#
loop_
_entity.id
_entity.type
_entity.pdbx_description
1 polymer ?
#
loop_
_entity_poly.entity_id
_entity_poly.type
_entity_poly.pdbx_seq_one_letter_code
_entity_poly.pdbx_strand_id
1 'polypeptide(L)' 'KMVRTAEWKYVHDPMGDRDELYDLINDPWELHNVIDDDSHRDIVTDLQSKLADWSIRTEDAKPVPLPE' A
#
# COMPACT_ATOMS: atom_id res chain seq x y z
N LYS A 1 0.58 -6.64 -0.22
CA LYS A 1 0.19 -5.73 -1.34
C LYS A 1 0.96 -4.41 -1.20
N MET A 2 1.20 -3.62 -2.25
CA MET A 2 2.00 -2.38 -2.11
C MET A 2 1.44 -1.21 -2.91
N VAL A 3 1.66 0.01 -2.41
CA VAL A 3 1.40 1.28 -3.10
C VAL A 3 2.67 2.10 -3.14
N ARG A 4 2.99 2.64 -4.31
CA ARG A 4 4.11 3.56 -4.48
C ARG A 4 3.62 4.84 -5.15
N THR A 5 3.95 5.97 -4.54
CA THR A 5 3.74 7.31 -5.07
C THR A 5 5.09 7.95 -5.37
N ALA A 6 5.10 9.21 -5.82
CA ALA A 6 6.35 9.96 -6.02
C ALA A 6 7.08 10.22 -4.70
N GLU A 7 6.34 10.38 -3.60
CA GLU A 7 6.87 10.81 -2.31
C GLU A 7 6.94 9.67 -1.29
N TRP A 8 6.03 8.71 -1.37
CA TRP A 8 5.89 7.66 -0.36
C TRP A 8 5.74 6.27 -0.96
N LYS A 9 6.28 5.29 -0.27
CA LYS A 9 6.03 3.87 -0.54
C LYS A 9 5.45 3.21 0.70
N TYR A 10 4.32 2.53 0.51
CA TYR A 10 3.67 1.74 1.54
C TYR A 10 3.59 0.28 1.09
N VAL A 11 4.02 -0.62 1.97
CA VAL A 11 3.96 -2.07 1.77
C VAL A 11 3.10 -2.65 2.89
N HIS A 12 2.01 -3.30 2.49
CA HIS A 12 1.13 -4.02 3.39
C HIS A 12 1.49 -5.51 3.40
N ASP A 13 1.82 -6.05 4.58
CA ASP A 13 2.10 -7.47 4.76
C ASP A 13 0.82 -8.24 5.18
N PRO A 14 0.25 -9.07 4.30
CA PRO A 14 -0.96 -9.82 4.61
C PRO A 14 -0.73 -11.01 5.58
N MET A 15 0.51 -11.41 5.83
CA MET A 15 0.83 -12.51 6.77
C MET A 15 0.89 -12.05 8.22
N GLY A 16 0.70 -10.75 8.48
CA GLY A 16 0.56 -10.21 9.84
C GLY A 16 1.88 -9.91 10.54
N ASP A 17 2.98 -9.82 9.79
CA ASP A 17 4.24 -9.32 10.32
C ASP A 17 4.11 -7.82 10.60
N ARG A 18 4.66 -6.98 9.72
CA ARG A 18 4.69 -5.54 9.94
C ARG A 18 4.60 -4.83 8.61
N ASP A 19 3.69 -3.87 8.53
CA ASP A 19 3.60 -2.98 7.39
C ASP A 19 4.86 -2.10 7.30
N GLU A 20 5.15 -1.59 6.11
CA GLU A 20 6.31 -0.73 5.89
C GLU A 20 5.90 0.58 5.25
N LEU A 21 6.45 1.69 5.74
CA LEU A 21 6.30 3.01 5.16
C LEU A 21 7.68 3.63 4.99
N TYR A 22 7.98 4.08 3.77
CA TYR A 22 9.22 4.77 3.42
C TYR A 22 8.94 6.11 2.76
N ASP A 23 9.66 7.13 3.19
CA ASP A 23 9.71 8.45 2.57
C ASP A 23 10.73 8.44 1.43
N LEU A 24 10.28 8.49 0.18
CA LEU A 24 11.16 8.44 -0.98
C LEU A 24 11.85 9.79 -1.27
N ILE A 25 11.39 10.88 -0.66
CA ILE A 25 12.01 12.21 -0.79
C ILE A 25 13.20 12.34 0.15
N ASN A 26 13.00 11.98 1.42
CA ASN A 26 14.03 12.09 2.45
C ASN A 26 14.89 10.83 2.57
N ASP A 27 14.35 9.66 2.21
CA ASP A 27 15.02 8.37 2.26
C ASP A 27 14.83 7.58 0.93
N PRO A 28 15.46 8.04 -0.17
CA PRO A 28 15.35 7.40 -1.48
C PRO A 28 15.94 5.97 -1.53
N TRP A 29 16.69 5.58 -0.49
CA TRP A 29 17.31 4.26 -0.35
C TRP A 29 16.51 3.32 0.55
N GLU A 30 15.35 3.77 1.07
CA GLU A 30 14.42 2.97 1.86
C GLU A 30 15.07 2.29 3.07
N LEU A 31 15.98 3.00 3.73
CA LEU A 31 16.73 2.52 4.88
C LEU A 31 15.94 2.57 6.19
N HIS A 32 14.91 3.41 6.26
CA HIS A 32 14.18 3.72 7.48
C HIS A 32 12.68 3.48 7.32
N ASN A 33 12.19 2.40 7.94
CA ASN A 33 10.76 2.15 8.04
C ASN A 33 10.14 3.05 9.12
N VAL A 34 9.33 4.01 8.69
CA VAL A 34 8.67 5.01 9.55
C VAL A 34 7.21 4.64 9.86
N ILE A 35 6.80 3.39 9.67
CA ILE A 35 5.42 2.93 9.89
C ILE A 35 4.91 3.14 11.33
N ASP A 36 5.80 3.06 12.33
CA ASP A 36 5.47 3.22 13.75
C ASP A 36 5.42 4.68 14.19
N ASP A 37 5.81 5.61 13.31
CA ASP A 37 5.80 7.02 13.63
C ASP A 37 4.37 7.57 13.49
N ASP A 38 3.79 7.92 14.64
CA ASP A 38 2.44 8.50 14.71
C ASP A 38 2.29 9.76 13.85
N SER A 39 3.38 10.48 13.54
CA SER A 39 3.31 11.66 12.67
C SER A 39 2.93 11.36 11.22
N HIS A 40 3.08 10.11 10.77
CA HIS A 40 2.81 9.71 9.39
C HIS A 40 1.51 8.90 9.25
N ARG A 41 0.69 8.80 10.30
CA ARG A 41 -0.56 8.01 10.28
C ARG A 41 -1.56 8.46 9.22
N ASP A 42 -1.64 9.76 8.97
CA ASP A 42 -2.53 10.29 7.93
C ASP A 42 -2.08 9.81 6.53
N ILE A 43 -0.76 9.76 6.30
CA ILE A 43 -0.17 9.25 5.05
C ILE A 43 -0.44 7.75 4.90
N VAL A 44 -0.25 6.97 5.96
CA VAL A 44 -0.59 5.53 5.96
C VAL A 44 -2.04 5.32 5.59
N THR A 45 -2.95 6.08 6.20
CA THR A 45 -4.40 5.97 5.96
C THR A 45 -4.77 6.31 4.52
N ASP A 46 -4.16 7.36 3.95
CA ASP A 46 -4.36 7.73 2.54
C ASP A 46 -3.85 6.64 1.59
N LEU A 47 -2.66 6.09 1.84
CA LEU A 47 -2.06 5.05 1.00
C LEU A 47 -2.82 3.72 1.11
N GLN A 48 -3.31 3.36 2.29
CA GLN A 48 -4.20 2.21 2.48
C GLN A 48 -5.51 2.38 1.70
N SER A 49 -6.10 3.57 1.73
CA SER A 49 -7.32 3.87 0.97
C SER A 49 -7.08 3.73 -0.54
N LYS A 50 -5.97 4.29 -1.04
CA LYS A 50 -5.55 4.13 -2.44
C LYS A 50 -5.31 2.67 -2.82
N LEU A 51 -4.75 1.87 -1.91
CA LEU A 51 -4.54 0.45 -2.12
C LEU A 51 -5.88 -0.28 -2.26
N ALA A 52 -6.84 0.00 -1.36
CA ALA A 52 -8.17 -0.58 -1.39
C ALA A 52 -8.91 -0.20 -2.68
N ASP A 53 -8.90 1.07 -3.07
CA ASP A 53 -9.50 1.55 -4.31
C ASP A 53 -8.89 0.89 -5.55
N TRP A 54 -7.56 0.73 -5.59
CA TRP A 54 -6.89 0.01 -6.65
C TRP A 54 -7.29 -1.48 -6.67
N SER A 55 -7.39 -2.10 -5.50
CA SER A 55 -7.81 -3.49 -5.34
C SER A 55 -9.21 -3.69 -5.91
N ILE A 56 -10.16 -2.84 -5.53
CA ILE A 56 -11.55 -2.90 -6.01
C ILE A 56 -11.57 -2.76 -7.54
N ARG A 57 -10.84 -1.79 -8.09
CA ARG A 57 -10.82 -1.54 -9.54
C ARG A 57 -10.16 -2.65 -10.37
N THR A 58 -9.21 -3.39 -9.80
CA THR A 58 -8.41 -4.38 -10.54
C THR A 58 -8.82 -5.82 -10.28
N GLU A 59 -9.37 -6.11 -9.10
CA GLU A 59 -9.81 -7.46 -8.68
C GLU A 59 -11.32 -7.67 -8.87
N ASP A 60 -12.05 -6.70 -9.44
CA ASP A 60 -13.41 -6.90 -9.96
C ASP A 60 -13.37 -7.87 -11.15
N ALA A 61 -13.30 -9.16 -10.83
CA ALA A 61 -13.23 -10.24 -11.79
C ALA A 61 -14.56 -10.28 -12.56
N LYS A 62 -14.50 -10.05 -13.87
CA LYS A 62 -15.63 -10.39 -14.75
C LYS A 62 -15.95 -11.87 -14.52
N PRO A 63 -17.20 -12.22 -14.18
CA PRO A 63 -17.58 -13.61 -13.98
C PRO A 63 -17.26 -14.38 -15.25
N VAL A 64 -16.50 -15.48 -15.09
CA VAL A 64 -16.19 -16.39 -16.18
C VAL A 64 -17.51 -17.06 -16.59
N PRO A 65 -17.95 -16.99 -17.86
CA PRO A 65 -19.17 -17.66 -18.27
C PRO A 65 -19.01 -19.18 -18.05
N LEU A 66 -20.05 -19.80 -17.48
CA LEU A 66 -20.10 -21.24 -17.31
C LEU A 66 -20.16 -21.91 -18.71
N PRO A 67 -19.39 -22.99 -18.95
CA PRO A 67 -19.52 -23.77 -20.17
C PRO A 67 -20.90 -24.46 -20.23
N GLU A 68 -21.46 -24.57 -21.43
CA GLU A 68 -22.72 -25.28 -21.72
C GLU A 68 -22.68 -26.77 -21.35
#